data_AF-A0A3G2GRZ4-F1
#
_entry.id   AF-A0A3G2GRZ4-F1
#
_cell.length_a   1.000
_cell.length_b   1.000
_cell.length_c   1.000
_cell.angle_alpha   90.00
_cell.angle_beta   90.00
_cell.angle_gamma   90.00
#
_symmetry.space_group_name_H-M   'P 1'
#
loop_
_entity.id
_entity.type
_entity.pdbx_description
1 polymer ?
#
loop_
_entity_poly.entity_id
_entity_poly.type
_entity_poly.pdbx_seq_one_letter_code
_entity_poly.pdbx_strand_id
1 'polypeptide(L)'
;MIRNISVEIVLLFVPIACIFCLTNVEALTDVMLQGFQECKEENNVTEGDLDTMKRREIPESRDAKCFLACLMERFGMMEGARLSVEGAKGMLAEIPDLPEDAKEKISQAVDDCESILQYGEGEGDPCENAVGISMCISDKAIEKGVSAPE
;
A
#
# COMPACT_ATOMS: atom_id res chain seq x y z
N MET A 1 36.38 50.22 2.54
CA MET A 1 36.33 49.19 3.60
C MET A 1 34.88 49.16 4.04
N ILE A 2 34.01 48.38 3.42
CA ILE A 2 33.54 47.06 3.87
C ILE A 2 33.20 46.27 2.60
N ARG A 3 33.96 45.21 2.36
CA ARG A 3 33.90 44.31 1.20
C ARG A 3 33.26 43.02 1.72
N ASN A 4 32.29 42.47 0.99
CA ASN A 4 32.09 41.01 0.91
C ASN A 4 31.66 40.20 2.16
N ILE A 5 30.94 40.75 3.14
CA ILE A 5 30.54 39.99 4.35
C ILE A 5 29.12 39.35 4.26
N SER A 6 28.30 39.70 3.25
CA SER A 6 26.86 39.36 3.25
C SER A 6 26.44 38.16 2.40
N VAL A 7 27.30 37.63 1.50
CA VAL A 7 26.90 36.60 0.52
C VAL A 7 27.41 35.20 0.89
N GLU A 8 28.61 35.10 1.49
CA GLU A 8 29.20 33.82 1.93
C GLU A 8 28.39 33.15 3.06
N ILE A 9 27.77 33.95 3.95
CA ILE A 9 26.95 33.41 5.05
C ILE A 9 25.61 32.85 4.51
N VAL A 10 25.04 33.45 3.47
CA VAL A 10 23.78 32.95 2.86
C VAL A 10 24.00 31.62 2.14
N LEU A 11 25.19 31.40 1.55
CA LEU A 11 25.52 30.15 0.86
C LEU A 11 25.75 28.96 1.81
N LEU A 12 25.99 29.18 3.10
CA LEU A 12 26.16 28.10 4.10
C LEU A 12 24.86 27.64 4.77
N PHE A 13 23.79 28.45 4.72
CA PHE A 13 22.50 28.11 5.35
C PHE A 13 21.45 27.55 4.38
N VAL A 14 21.64 27.73 3.07
CA VAL A 14 20.70 27.24 2.03
C VAL A 14 20.80 25.72 1.73
N PRO A 15 21.93 24.99 1.90
CA PRO A 15 21.92 23.56 1.57
C PRO A 15 21.25 22.68 2.65
N ILE A 16 21.12 23.16 3.90
CA ILE A 16 20.63 22.32 5.00
C ILE A 16 19.09 22.11 4.92
N ALA A 17 18.35 23.09 4.40
CA ALA A 17 16.90 22.99 4.25
C ALA A 17 16.47 22.09 3.07
N CYS A 18 17.31 21.93 2.04
CA CYS A 18 17.02 21.02 0.92
C CYS A 18 17.35 19.55 1.24
N ILE A 19 18.27 19.27 2.17
CA ILE A 19 18.61 17.89 2.56
C ILE A 19 17.44 17.23 3.32
N PHE A 20 16.72 18.00 4.13
CA PHE A 20 15.58 17.49 4.92
C PHE A 20 14.33 17.14 4.10
N CYS A 21 14.25 17.53 2.81
CA CYS A 21 13.15 17.12 1.95
C CYS A 21 13.36 15.74 1.31
N LEU A 22 14.60 15.24 1.25
CA LEU A 22 14.92 13.98 0.56
C LEU A 22 14.81 12.74 1.46
N THR A 23 14.78 12.90 2.79
CA THR A 23 14.85 11.79 3.74
C THR A 23 13.55 10.99 3.91
N ASN A 24 12.42 11.48 3.38
CA ASN A 24 11.11 10.89 3.69
C ASN A 24 10.68 9.80 2.68
N VAL A 25 11.25 9.77 1.47
CA VAL A 25 10.87 8.80 0.42
C VAL A 25 11.62 7.47 0.56
N GLU A 26 12.88 7.52 1.02
CA GLU A 26 13.68 6.32 1.24
C GLU A 26 13.08 5.43 2.34
N ALA A 27 12.57 6.03 3.42
CA ALA A 27 12.03 5.29 4.56
C ALA A 27 10.74 4.49 4.24
N LEU A 28 9.82 5.05 3.45
CA LEU A 28 8.58 4.34 3.08
C LEU A 28 8.86 3.15 2.18
N THR A 29 9.80 3.31 1.24
CA THR A 29 10.21 2.24 0.33
C THR A 29 10.86 1.09 1.09
N ASP A 30 11.67 1.39 2.10
CA ASP A 30 12.31 0.39 2.96
C ASP A 30 11.30 -0.41 3.78
N VAL A 31 10.27 0.25 4.33
CA VAL A 31 9.18 -0.43 5.09
C VAL A 31 8.39 -1.37 4.18
N MET A 32 8.05 -0.94 2.97
CA MET A 32 7.35 -1.76 1.98
C MET A 32 8.19 -2.98 1.56
N LEU A 33 9.48 -2.77 1.30
CA LEU A 33 10.41 -3.83 0.90
C LEU A 33 10.63 -4.83 2.03
N GLN A 34 10.78 -4.35 3.26
CA GLN A 34 10.94 -5.20 4.44
C GLN A 34 9.69 -6.07 4.65
N GLY A 35 8.49 -5.47 4.63
CA GLY A 35 7.24 -6.22 4.74
C GLY A 35 7.10 -7.29 3.66
N PHE A 36 7.52 -6.98 2.43
CA PHE A 36 7.56 -7.95 1.34
C PHE A 36 8.49 -9.13 1.60
N GLN A 37 9.73 -8.87 2.03
CA GLN A 37 10.69 -9.96 2.29
C GLN A 37 10.23 -10.85 3.45
N GLU A 38 9.75 -10.26 4.54
CA GLU A 38 9.27 -11.04 5.69
C GLU A 38 8.06 -11.91 5.30
N CYS A 39 7.08 -11.35 4.60
CA CYS A 39 5.95 -12.15 4.12
C CYS A 39 6.39 -13.26 3.16
N LYS A 40 7.41 -13.02 2.33
CA LYS A 40 7.96 -14.02 1.41
C LYS A 40 8.73 -15.12 2.14
N GLU A 41 9.36 -14.83 3.27
CA GLU A 41 10.02 -15.84 4.10
C GLU A 41 9.01 -16.68 4.89
N GLU A 42 7.93 -16.05 5.37
CA GLU A 42 6.86 -16.71 6.12
C GLU A 42 5.96 -17.60 5.24
N ASN A 43 5.78 -17.22 3.98
CA ASN A 43 4.94 -17.90 3.02
C ASN A 43 5.81 -18.44 1.89
N ASN A 44 5.75 -19.75 1.61
CA ASN A 44 6.64 -20.41 0.63
C ASN A 44 6.31 -20.07 -0.85
N VAL A 45 6.13 -18.79 -1.16
CA VAL A 45 5.74 -18.31 -2.49
C VAL A 45 6.84 -18.55 -3.51
N THR A 46 6.44 -19.08 -4.66
CA THR A 46 7.32 -19.31 -5.79
C THR A 46 7.49 -18.03 -6.62
N GLU A 47 8.47 -18.01 -7.53
CA GLU A 47 8.59 -16.92 -8.50
C GLU A 47 7.33 -16.81 -9.40
N GLY A 48 6.70 -17.93 -9.73
CA GLY A 48 5.46 -17.96 -10.50
C GLY A 48 4.27 -17.34 -9.76
N ASP A 49 4.18 -17.54 -8.44
CA ASP A 49 3.18 -16.88 -7.60
C ASP A 49 3.42 -15.35 -7.59
N LEU A 50 4.66 -14.94 -7.39
CA LEU A 50 5.04 -13.52 -7.41
C LEU A 50 4.74 -12.87 -8.76
N ASP A 51 5.00 -13.56 -9.87
CA ASP A 51 4.72 -13.04 -11.20
C ASP A 51 3.21 -12.93 -11.48
N THR A 52 2.41 -13.86 -10.97
CA THR A 52 0.93 -13.79 -11.01
C THR A 52 0.45 -12.53 -10.29
N MET A 53 0.95 -12.29 -9.08
CA MET A 53 0.59 -11.09 -8.31
C MET A 53 1.08 -9.79 -8.97
N LYS A 54 2.28 -9.77 -9.56
CA LYS A 54 2.76 -8.62 -10.35
C LYS A 54 1.86 -8.30 -11.53
N ARG A 55 1.30 -9.34 -12.19
CA ARG A 55 0.32 -9.18 -13.27
C ARG A 55 -1.08 -8.81 -12.77
N ARG A 56 -1.25 -8.64 -11.45
CA ARG A 56 -2.53 -8.37 -10.78
C ARG A 56 -3.57 -9.47 -11.04
N GLU A 57 -3.09 -10.68 -11.29
CA GLU A 57 -3.92 -11.86 -11.41
C GLU A 57 -4.23 -12.41 -10.01
N ILE A 58 -5.39 -13.05 -9.88
CA ILE A 58 -5.84 -13.62 -8.61
C ILE A 58 -4.92 -14.79 -8.24
N PRO A 59 -4.30 -14.79 -7.04
CA PRO A 59 -3.49 -15.91 -6.60
C PRO A 59 -4.35 -17.16 -6.36
N GLU A 60 -3.96 -18.29 -6.98
CA GLU A 60 -4.68 -19.57 -6.83
C GLU A 60 -4.10 -20.43 -5.69
N SER A 61 -2.79 -20.40 -5.49
CA SER A 61 -2.11 -21.23 -4.49
C SER A 61 -2.37 -20.69 -3.08
N ARG A 62 -2.53 -21.59 -2.10
CA ARG A 62 -2.75 -21.19 -0.69
C ARG A 62 -1.63 -20.27 -0.20
N ASP A 63 -0.38 -20.60 -0.53
CA ASP A 63 0.78 -19.82 -0.11
C ASP A 63 0.77 -18.41 -0.70
N ALA A 64 0.36 -18.23 -1.96
CA ALA A 64 0.22 -16.91 -2.57
C ALA A 64 -0.92 -16.08 -1.96
N LYS A 65 -2.05 -16.72 -1.62
CA LYS A 65 -3.16 -16.06 -0.93
C LYS A 65 -2.75 -15.61 0.47
N CYS A 66 -2.06 -16.46 1.22
CA CYS A 66 -1.57 -16.13 2.55
C CYS A 66 -0.47 -15.06 2.51
N PHE A 67 0.37 -15.07 1.47
CA PHE A 67 1.32 -13.99 1.22
C PHE A 67 0.63 -12.64 0.97
N LEU A 68 -0.45 -12.62 0.18
CA LEU A 68 -1.29 -11.43 0.01
C LEU A 68 -1.88 -10.95 1.35
N ALA A 69 -2.43 -11.87 2.15
CA ALA A 69 -2.96 -11.55 3.47
C ALA A 69 -1.89 -10.95 4.40
N CYS A 70 -0.69 -11.54 4.44
CA CYS A 70 0.43 -11.04 5.22
C CYS A 70 0.78 -9.60 4.83
N LEU A 71 0.89 -9.30 3.53
CA LEU A 71 1.15 -7.93 3.05
C LEU A 71 0.05 -6.97 3.49
N MET A 72 -1.21 -7.38 3.34
CA MET A 72 -2.36 -6.55 3.70
C MET A 72 -2.40 -6.24 5.20
N GLU A 73 -2.10 -7.21 6.05
CA GLU A 73 -1.99 -7.01 7.49
C GLU A 73 -0.79 -6.14 7.86
N ARG A 74 0.37 -6.36 7.22
CA ARG A 74 1.60 -5.56 7.45
C ARG A 74 1.41 -4.08 7.13
N PHE A 75 0.63 -3.78 6.08
CA PHE A 75 0.30 -2.43 5.67
C PHE A 75 -0.98 -1.89 6.33
N GLY A 76 -1.52 -2.62 7.31
CA GLY A 76 -2.67 -2.20 8.12
C GLY A 76 -4.01 -2.23 7.39
N MET A 77 -4.08 -2.76 6.16
CA MET A 77 -5.31 -2.91 5.39
C MET A 77 -6.22 -4.01 5.95
N MET A 78 -5.67 -4.90 6.77
CA MET A 78 -6.42 -5.95 7.47
C MET A 78 -6.11 -5.94 8.96
N GLU A 79 -7.10 -6.31 9.77
CA GLU A 79 -6.93 -6.66 11.18
C GLU A 79 -7.38 -8.12 11.36
N GLY A 80 -6.42 -9.01 11.56
CA GLY A 80 -6.64 -10.46 11.46
C GLY A 80 -7.21 -10.83 10.09
N ALA A 81 -8.41 -11.39 10.06
CA ALA A 81 -9.05 -11.83 8.82
C ALA A 81 -10.03 -10.82 8.21
N ARG A 82 -10.12 -9.58 8.73
CA ARG A 82 -11.10 -8.57 8.28
C ARG A 82 -10.45 -7.35 7.65
N LEU A 83 -11.18 -6.68 6.76
CA LEU A 83 -10.82 -5.38 6.22
C LEU A 83 -10.74 -4.34 7.35
N SER A 84 -9.62 -3.62 7.42
CA SER A 84 -9.50 -2.40 8.21
C SER A 84 -9.78 -1.20 7.31
N VAL A 85 -10.96 -0.59 7.46
CA VAL A 85 -11.35 0.59 6.65
C VAL A 85 -10.38 1.75 6.89
N GLU A 86 -10.03 1.99 8.14
CA GLU A 86 -9.12 3.07 8.53
C GLU A 86 -7.72 2.85 7.96
N GLY A 87 -7.18 1.62 8.10
CA GLY A 87 -5.85 1.32 7.59
C GLY A 87 -5.79 1.24 6.06
N ALA A 88 -6.82 0.72 5.39
CA ALA A 88 -6.91 0.74 3.94
C ALA A 88 -6.94 2.18 3.39
N LYS A 89 -7.72 3.07 4.00
CA LYS A 89 -7.74 4.49 3.63
C LYS A 89 -6.45 5.22 3.99
N GLY A 90 -5.83 4.87 5.12
CA GLY A 90 -4.52 5.36 5.51
C GLY A 90 -3.46 5.02 4.46
N MET A 91 -3.45 3.79 3.96
CA MET A 91 -2.51 3.37 2.93
C MET A 91 -2.65 4.18 1.63
N LEU A 92 -3.86 4.58 1.23
CA LEU A 92 -4.06 5.43 0.05
C LEU A 92 -3.36 6.80 0.16
N ALA A 93 -3.25 7.34 1.37
CA ALA A 93 -2.56 8.60 1.62
C ALA A 93 -1.04 8.49 1.38
N GLU A 94 -0.50 7.29 1.59
CA GLU A 94 0.93 6.99 1.45
C GLU A 94 1.34 6.63 0.02
N ILE A 95 0.40 6.43 -0.92
CA ILE A 95 0.73 6.12 -2.32
C ILE A 95 1.13 7.41 -3.04
N PRO A 96 2.42 7.58 -3.42
CA PRO A 96 2.84 8.73 -4.20
C PRO A 96 2.21 8.70 -5.58
N ASP A 97 1.94 9.88 -6.14
CA ASP A 97 1.43 10.07 -7.51
C ASP A 97 0.02 9.50 -7.81
N LEU A 98 -0.68 8.95 -6.82
CA LEU A 98 -2.09 8.57 -6.97
C LEU A 98 -2.97 9.85 -7.02
N PRO A 99 -3.73 10.10 -8.10
CA PRO A 99 -4.57 11.29 -8.20
C PRO A 99 -5.60 11.37 -7.08
N GLU A 100 -5.90 12.58 -6.58
CA GLU A 100 -6.86 12.76 -5.48
C GLU A 100 -8.27 12.26 -5.82
N ASP A 101 -8.70 12.39 -7.09
CA ASP A 101 -9.99 11.83 -7.52
C ASP A 101 -9.98 10.29 -7.51
N ALA A 102 -8.83 9.67 -7.83
CA ALA A 102 -8.65 8.23 -7.71
C ALA A 102 -8.63 7.80 -6.24
N LYS A 103 -7.93 8.53 -5.35
CA LYS A 103 -7.96 8.28 -3.90
C LYS A 103 -9.37 8.32 -3.35
N GLU A 104 -10.17 9.32 -3.72
CA GLU A 104 -11.56 9.44 -3.29
C GLU A 104 -12.41 8.25 -3.76
N LYS A 105 -12.28 7.87 -5.04
CA LYS A 105 -13.00 6.72 -5.60
C LYS A 105 -12.60 5.40 -4.93
N ILE A 106 -11.31 5.18 -4.67
CA ILE A 106 -10.85 3.98 -3.96
C ILE A 106 -11.31 3.99 -2.50
N SER A 107 -11.30 5.15 -1.84
CA SER A 107 -11.84 5.31 -0.48
C SER A 107 -13.33 4.94 -0.41
N GLN A 108 -14.12 5.37 -1.40
CA GLN A 108 -15.52 4.94 -1.53
C GLN A 108 -15.65 3.44 -1.85
N ALA A 109 -14.72 2.87 -2.63
CA ALA A 109 -14.69 1.44 -2.89
C ALA A 109 -14.43 0.62 -1.61
N VAL A 110 -13.55 1.10 -0.73
CA VAL A 110 -13.31 0.51 0.59
C VAL A 110 -14.59 0.53 1.44
N ASP A 111 -15.32 1.66 1.47
CA ASP A 111 -16.59 1.77 2.19
C ASP A 111 -17.65 0.83 1.63
N ASP A 112 -17.79 0.76 0.31
CA ASP A 112 -18.73 -0.16 -0.34
C ASP A 112 -18.39 -1.61 0.04
N CYS A 113 -17.10 -1.97 0.07
CA CYS A 113 -16.64 -3.31 0.42
C CYS A 113 -16.89 -3.68 1.87
N GLU A 114 -16.66 -2.77 2.82
CA GLU A 114 -17.00 -2.99 4.22
C GLU A 114 -18.49 -3.34 4.40
N SER A 115 -19.37 -2.71 3.62
CA SER A 115 -20.81 -2.95 3.72
C SER A 115 -21.30 -4.28 3.12
N ILE A 116 -20.55 -4.89 2.19
CA ILE A 116 -20.97 -6.10 1.46
C ILE A 116 -20.16 -7.35 1.79
N LEU A 117 -18.91 -7.20 2.25
CA LEU A 117 -18.07 -8.33 2.59
C LEU A 117 -18.65 -9.07 3.79
N GLN A 118 -18.82 -10.38 3.60
CA GLN A 118 -19.26 -11.28 4.66
C GLN A 118 -18.10 -12.21 5.00
N TYR A 119 -17.64 -12.11 6.23
CA TYR A 119 -16.70 -13.05 6.81
C TYR A 119 -17.53 -14.15 7.48
N GLY A 120 -17.23 -15.43 7.21
CA GLY A 120 -17.97 -16.56 7.78
C GLY A 120 -18.04 -16.55 9.31
N GLU A 121 -18.70 -17.54 9.93
CA GLU A 121 -18.75 -17.63 11.40
C GLU A 121 -17.33 -17.56 12.02
N GLY A 122 -17.13 -16.65 12.98
CA GLY A 122 -15.79 -16.31 13.48
C GLY A 122 -15.13 -15.20 12.66
N GLU A 123 -13.82 -15.29 12.38
CA GLU A 123 -13.12 -14.31 11.53
C GLU A 123 -12.98 -14.77 10.06
N GLY A 124 -13.20 -16.05 9.76
CA GLY A 124 -12.94 -16.64 8.43
C GLY A 124 -11.46 -17.02 8.23
N ASP A 125 -11.11 -17.50 7.03
CA ASP A 125 -9.71 -17.76 6.65
C ASP A 125 -9.08 -16.44 6.16
N PRO A 126 -8.08 -15.87 6.86
CA PRO A 126 -7.47 -14.59 6.47
C PRO A 126 -6.88 -14.63 5.06
N CYS A 127 -6.38 -15.78 4.59
CA CYS A 127 -5.81 -15.93 3.26
C CYS A 127 -6.89 -15.80 2.17
N GLU A 128 -8.05 -16.43 2.38
CA GLU A 128 -9.17 -16.33 1.43
C GLU A 128 -9.85 -14.95 1.51
N ASN A 129 -9.98 -14.40 2.72
CA ASN A 129 -10.56 -13.09 2.92
C ASN A 129 -9.73 -11.98 2.28
N ALA A 130 -8.39 -12.06 2.33
CA ALA A 130 -7.51 -11.11 1.66
C ALA A 130 -7.77 -11.02 0.15
N VAL A 131 -7.98 -12.17 -0.50
CA VAL A 131 -8.37 -12.23 -1.92
C VAL A 131 -9.73 -11.55 -2.12
N GLY A 132 -10.73 -11.91 -1.32
CA GLY A 132 -12.07 -11.32 -1.41
C GLY A 132 -12.08 -9.81 -1.20
N ILE A 133 -11.31 -9.31 -0.22
CA ILE A 133 -11.14 -7.89 0.05
C ILE A 133 -10.47 -7.19 -1.14
N SER A 134 -9.35 -7.73 -1.62
CA SER A 134 -8.59 -7.15 -2.74
C SER A 134 -9.41 -7.09 -4.02
N MET A 135 -10.15 -8.15 -4.34
CA MET A 135 -11.06 -8.20 -5.48
C MET A 135 -12.19 -7.19 -5.33
N CYS A 136 -12.84 -7.15 -4.16
CA CYS A 136 -13.93 -6.22 -3.93
C CYS A 136 -13.49 -4.75 -4.15
N ILE A 137 -12.38 -4.34 -3.55
CA ILE A 137 -11.88 -2.96 -3.66
C ILE A 137 -11.52 -2.66 -5.11
N SER A 138 -10.86 -3.59 -5.79
CA SER A 138 -10.47 -3.44 -7.19
C SER A 138 -11.68 -3.28 -8.11
N ASP A 139 -12.67 -4.16 -7.98
CA ASP A 139 -13.89 -4.15 -8.78
C ASP A 139 -14.68 -2.84 -8.55
N LYS A 140 -14.86 -2.44 -7.29
CA LYS A 140 -15.55 -1.19 -6.94
C LYS A 140 -14.80 0.05 -7.39
N ALA A 141 -13.46 0.04 -7.36
CA ALA A 141 -12.66 1.14 -7.89
C ALA A 141 -12.78 1.25 -9.41
N ILE A 142 -12.76 0.12 -10.13
CA ILE A 142 -12.94 0.05 -11.59
C ILE A 142 -14.35 0.53 -11.99
N GLU A 143 -15.40 0.09 -11.29
CA GLU A 143 -16.78 0.56 -11.49
C GLU A 143 -16.89 2.10 -11.37
N LYS A 144 -16.07 2.70 -10.50
CA LYS A 144 -15.98 4.16 -10.29
C LYS A 144 -15.03 4.87 -11.28
N GLY A 145 -14.42 4.13 -12.21
CA GLY A 145 -13.57 4.68 -13.27
C GLY A 145 -12.11 4.88 -12.87
N VAL A 146 -11.61 4.16 -11.86
CA VAL A 146 -10.17 4.09 -11.56
C VAL A 146 -9.53 3.07 -12.49
N SER A 147 -8.56 3.50 -13.30
CA SER A 147 -7.70 2.60 -14.06
C SER A 147 -6.46 2.24 -13.25
N ALA A 148 -5.97 1.01 -13.41
CA ALA A 148 -4.66 0.63 -12.93
C ALA A 148 -3.59 1.60 -13.46
N PRO A 149 -2.59 2.02 -12.65
CA PRO A 149 -1.39 2.65 -13.19
C PRO A 149 -0.76 1.70 -14.22
N GLU A 150 -0.46 2.21 -15.41
CA GLU A 150 0.24 1.49 -16.49
C GLU A 150 1.66 1.07 -16.09
#